data_AF-A0A2I0A0U3-F1
#
_entry.id   AF-A0A2I0A0U3-F1
#
_cell.length_a   1.000
_cell.length_b   1.000
_cell.length_c   1.000
_cell.angle_alpha   90.00
_cell.angle_beta   90.00
_cell.angle_gamma   90.00
#
_symmetry.space_group_name_H-M   'P 1'
#
loop_
_entity.id
_entity.type
_entity.pdbx_description
1 polymer ?
#
loop_
_entity_poly.entity_id
_entity_poly.type
_entity_poly.pdbx_seq_one_letter_code
_entity_poly.pdbx_strand_id
1 'polypeptide(L)'
;MRLFNLKAANGLSNKYFTELLILLKDMLPAPNQLPNSTYEAKKMLRKLGMHYEKINACPNNCILYRNEYSGLEQCPECGNQGGSCV
;
A
#
# COMPACT_ATOMS: atom_id res chain seq x y z
N MET A 1 -7.07 10.65 4.13
CA MET A 1 -7.19 10.64 2.66
C MET A 1 -5.99 11.25 1.93
N ARG A 2 -5.82 12.59 1.91
CA ARG A 2 -4.82 13.26 1.04
C ARG A 2 -3.37 12.78 1.19
N LEU A 3 -2.87 12.65 2.41
CA LEU A 3 -1.48 12.21 2.67
C LEU A 3 -1.22 10.77 2.18
N PHE A 4 -2.19 9.88 2.34
CA PHE A 4 -2.07 8.51 1.84
C PHE A 4 -2.21 8.44 0.32
N ASN A 5 -3.02 9.32 -0.28
CA ASN A 5 -3.09 9.45 -1.74
C ASN A 5 -1.77 9.97 -2.32
N LEU A 6 -1.10 10.92 -1.64
CA LEU A 6 0.24 11.37 -2.02
C LEU A 6 1.26 10.23 -1.98
N LYS A 7 1.20 9.37 -0.96
CA LYS A 7 2.03 8.16 -0.89
C LYS A 7 1.83 7.29 -2.13
N ALA A 8 0.57 6.98 -2.46
CA ALA A 8 0.24 6.12 -3.60
C ALA A 8 0.64 6.74 -4.95
N ALA A 9 0.30 8.03 -5.16
CA ALA A 9 0.58 8.74 -6.40
C ALA A 9 2.08 8.88 -6.70
N ASN A 10 2.91 8.95 -5.66
CA ASN A 10 4.36 9.12 -5.80
C ASN A 10 5.16 7.82 -5.53
N GLY A 11 4.49 6.68 -5.39
CA GLY A 11 5.17 5.40 -5.15
C GLY A 11 6.04 5.37 -3.88
N LEU A 12 5.71 6.19 -2.87
CA LEU A 12 6.52 6.29 -1.66
C LEU A 12 6.56 4.95 -0.94
N SER A 13 7.75 4.51 -0.53
CA SER A 13 7.93 3.25 0.21
C SER A 13 7.20 3.30 1.56
N ASN A 14 6.83 2.12 2.10
CA ASN A 14 6.21 2.04 3.43
C ASN A 14 7.15 2.52 4.54
N LYS A 15 8.46 2.32 4.38
CA LYS A 15 9.48 2.80 5.31
C LYS A 15 9.50 4.32 5.34
N TYR A 16 9.73 4.95 4.19
CA TYR A 16 9.78 6.42 4.08
C TYR A 16 8.50 7.07 4.57
N PHE A 17 7.34 6.54 4.18
CA PHE A 17 6.06 7.10 4.61
C PHE A 17 5.84 6.99 6.12
N THR A 18 6.34 5.93 6.75
CA THR A 18 6.27 5.75 8.20
C THR A 18 7.17 6.78 8.91
N GLU A 19 8.40 6.99 8.43
CA GLU A 19 9.31 8.01 8.96
C GLU A 19 8.71 9.42 8.82
N LEU A 20 8.09 9.72 7.68
CA LEU A 20 7.38 10.99 7.46
C LEU A 20 6.22 11.19 8.43
N LEU A 21 5.42 10.14 8.70
CA LEU A 21 4.30 10.21 9.65
C LEU A 21 4.78 10.52 11.07
N ILE A 22 5.89 9.91 11.50
CA ILE A 22 6.49 10.17 12.81
C ILE A 22 6.94 11.63 12.90
N LEU A 23 7.69 12.11 11.90
CA LEU A 23 8.15 13.50 11.86
C LEU A 23 6.98 14.50 11.90
N LEU A 24 5.94 14.27 11.10
CA LEU A 24 4.74 15.12 11.10
C LEU A 24 4.03 15.13 12.45
N LYS A 25 3.98 13.97 13.12
CA LYS A 25 3.37 13.84 14.43
C LYS A 25 4.10 14.64 15.51
N ASP A 26 5.43 14.66 15.46
CA ASP A 26 6.27 15.40 16.40
C ASP A 26 6.19 16.93 16.17
N MET A 27 5.98 17.37 14.92
CA MET A 27 5.82 18.78 14.59
C MET A 27 4.45 19.36 14.94
N LEU A 28 3.43 18.52 15.19
CA LEU A 28 2.07 18.95 15.45
C LEU A 28 1.75 18.99 16.96
N PRO A 29 0.98 19.97 17.44
CA PRO A 29 0.63 20.07 18.85
C PRO A 29 -0.19 18.86 19.32
N ALA A 30 0.01 18.47 20.57
CA ALA A 30 -0.73 17.40 21.21
C ALA A 30 -2.11 17.89 21.72
N PRO A 31 -3.14 17.03 21.74
CA PRO A 31 -3.16 15.65 21.26
C PRO A 31 -3.48 15.57 19.76
N ASN A 32 -2.65 14.86 18.99
CA ASN A 32 -2.93 14.57 17.58
C ASN A 32 -3.17 13.07 17.35
N GLN A 33 -4.03 12.76 16.38
CA GLN A 33 -4.44 11.40 16.03
C GLN A 33 -3.70 10.84 14.83
N LEU A 34 -2.53 11.39 14.48
CA LEU A 34 -1.75 10.86 13.37
C LEU A 34 -1.27 9.43 13.69
N PRO A 35 -1.42 8.49 12.76
CA PRO A 35 -0.88 7.15 12.90
C PRO A 35 0.66 7.18 12.92
N ASN A 36 1.27 6.28 13.68
CA ASN A 36 2.73 6.15 13.80
C ASN A 36 3.34 5.24 12.74
N SER A 37 2.50 4.64 11.89
CA SER A 37 2.97 3.73 10.83
C SER A 37 2.04 3.71 9.63
N THR A 38 2.58 3.28 8.49
CA THR A 38 1.77 3.00 7.31
C THR A 38 0.67 1.97 7.59
N TYR A 39 0.93 1.00 8.48
CA TYR A 39 -0.05 -0.02 8.86
C TYR A 39 -1.22 0.58 9.65
N GLU A 40 -0.92 1.39 10.67
CA GLU A 40 -1.96 2.10 11.44
C GLU A 40 -2.77 3.04 10.55
N ALA A 41 -2.10 3.74 9.64
CA ALA A 41 -2.77 4.57 8.63
C ALA A 41 -3.75 3.72 7.81
N LYS A 42 -3.30 2.59 7.23
CA LYS A 42 -4.18 1.67 6.48
C LYS A 42 -5.36 1.16 7.33
N LYS A 43 -5.12 0.82 8.60
CA LYS A 43 -6.17 0.38 9.54
C LYS A 43 -7.19 1.48 9.81
N MET A 44 -6.74 2.72 9.98
CA MET A 44 -7.61 3.89 10.16
C MET A 44 -8.46 4.14 8.90
N LEU A 45 -7.86 4.10 7.71
CA LEU A 45 -8.60 4.26 6.45
C LEU A 45 -9.67 3.19 6.29
N ARG A 46 -9.36 1.92 6.62
CA ARG A 46 -10.35 0.83 6.61
C ARG A 46 -11.53 1.09 7.56
N LYS A 47 -11.26 1.61 8.76
CA LYS A 47 -12.32 2.00 9.72
C LYS A 47 -13.20 3.14 9.19
N LEU A 48 -12.64 4.00 8.35
CA LEU A 48 -13.35 5.12 7.70
C LEU A 48 -14.07 4.70 6.41
N GLY A 49 -14.22 3.39 6.15
CA GLY A 49 -14.89 2.88 4.94
C GLY A 49 -14.05 2.97 3.66
N MET A 50 -12.77 3.31 3.77
CA MET A 50 -11.86 3.32 2.63
C MET A 50 -11.21 1.95 2.46
N HIS A 51 -11.87 1.10 1.69
CA HIS A 51 -11.35 -0.21 1.34
C HIS A 51 -10.29 -0.09 0.25
N TYR A 52 -9.26 -0.92 0.35
CA TYR A 52 -8.28 -1.14 -0.72
C TYR A 52 -8.26 -2.62 -1.05
N GLU A 53 -8.21 -2.93 -2.34
CA GLU A 53 -8.05 -4.29 -2.83
C GLU A 53 -6.56 -4.61 -2.91
N LYS A 54 -6.15 -5.74 -2.33
CA LYS A 54 -4.79 -6.25 -2.51
C LYS A 54 -4.79 -7.07 -3.79
N ILE A 55 -3.91 -6.71 -4.71
CA ILE A 55 -3.72 -7.44 -5.96
C ILE A 55 -2.39 -8.18 -5.86
N ASN A 56 -2.39 -9.46 -6.18
CA ASN A 56 -1.14 -10.22 -6.25
C ASN A 56 -0.35 -9.77 -7.48
N ALA A 57 0.97 -9.76 -7.37
CA ALA A 57 1.86 -9.42 -8.48
C ALA A 57 2.70 -10.64 -8.84
N CYS A 58 3.14 -10.71 -10.10
CA CYS A 58 4.22 -11.62 -10.46
C CYS A 58 5.46 -11.29 -9.60
N PRO A 59 6.22 -12.28 -9.07
CA PRO A 59 7.47 -12.01 -8.33
C PRO A 59 8.49 -11.20 -9.14
N ASN A 60 8.46 -11.34 -10.47
CA ASN A 60 9.29 -10.61 -11.42
C ASN A 60 8.64 -9.31 -11.93
N ASN A 61 7.53 -8.87 -11.31
CA ASN A 61 6.78 -7.67 -11.68
C ASN A 61 6.26 -7.60 -13.13
N CYS A 62 6.18 -8.72 -13.86
CA CYS A 62 5.64 -8.79 -15.22
C CYS A 62 4.18 -8.32 -15.31
N ILE A 63 3.32 -8.86 -14.45
CA ILE A 63 1.88 -8.60 -14.44
C ILE A 63 1.33 -8.45 -13.03
N LEU A 64 0.15 -7.84 -12.94
CA LEU A 64 -0.72 -7.88 -11.77
C LEU A 64 -1.86 -8.86 -12.05
N TYR A 65 -2.17 -9.74 -11.10
CA TYR A 65 -3.25 -10.73 -11.22
C TYR A 65 -4.62 -10.06 -11.01
N ARG A 66 -5.04 -9.27 -11.99
CA ARG A 66 -6.31 -8.54 -12.05
C ARG A 66 -6.83 -8.54 -13.48
N ASN A 67 -8.13 -8.30 -13.65
CA ASN A 67 -8.82 -8.23 -14.94
C ASN A 67 -8.59 -9.52 -15.75
N GLU A 68 -8.03 -9.43 -16.96
CA GLU A 68 -7.72 -10.56 -17.84
C GLU A 68 -6.78 -11.60 -17.21
N TYR A 69 -6.01 -11.23 -16.18
CA TYR A 69 -5.07 -12.13 -15.50
C TYR A 69 -5.58 -12.64 -14.15
N SER A 70 -6.82 -12.32 -13.74
CA SER A 70 -7.32 -12.62 -12.39
C SER A 70 -7.46 -14.12 -12.07
N GLY A 71 -7.58 -14.97 -13.10
CA GLY A 71 -7.72 -16.42 -12.96
C GLY A 71 -6.43 -17.21 -13.20
N LEU A 72 -5.30 -16.53 -13.44
CA LEU A 72 -4.04 -17.21 -13.72
C LEU A 72 -3.32 -17.56 -12.42
N GLU A 73 -2.86 -18.80 -12.30
CA GLU A 73 -1.97 -19.22 -11.21
C GLU A 73 -0.50 -18.99 -11.54
N GLN A 74 -0.18 -18.85 -12.84
CA GLN A 74 1.16 -18.74 -13.37
C GLN A 74 1.27 -17.55 -14.33
N CYS A 75 2.37 -16.81 -14.22
CA CYS A 75 2.64 -15.66 -15.06
C CYS A 75 2.84 -16.11 -16.52
N PRO A 76 2.09 -15.56 -17.49
CA PRO A 76 2.21 -15.93 -18.89
C PRO A 76 3.54 -15.46 -19.52
N GLU A 77 4.21 -14.45 -18.93
CA GLU A 77 5.49 -13.95 -19.45
C GLU A 77 6.70 -14.74 -18.95
N CYS A 78 6.71 -15.14 -17.68
CA CYS A 78 7.92 -15.71 -17.05
C CYS A 78 7.71 -17.09 -16.42
N GLY A 79 6.50 -17.66 -16.48
CA GLY A 79 6.21 -18.99 -15.94
C GLY A 79 6.31 -19.10 -14.41
N ASN A 80 6.48 -18.01 -13.67
CA ASN A 80 6.50 -18.07 -12.21
C ASN A 80 5.08 -18.01 -11.65
N GLN A 81 4.85 -18.75 -10.57
CA GLN A 81 3.59 -18.66 -9.82
C GLN A 81 3.45 -17.29 -9.15
N GLY A 82 2.21 -16.88 -8.91
CA GLY A 82 1.90 -15.59 -8.28
C GLY A 82 2.69 -15.36 -6.99
N GLY A 83 3.35 -14.20 -6.90
CA GLY A 83 4.14 -13.75 -5.76
C GLY A 83 3.37 -12.78 -4.88
N SER A 84 3.87 -12.62 -3.66
CA SER A 84 3.29 -11.76 -2.61
C SER A 84 2.84 -10.39 -3.13
N CYS A 85 1.73 -9.90 -2.57
CA CYS A 85 1.12 -8.61 -2.88
C CYS A 85 2.15 -7.45 -2.87
N VAL A 86 2.09 -6.60 -3.89
CA VAL A 86 2.78 -5.29 -3.93
C VAL A 86 1.87 -4.21 -3.34
#